data_AF-R9WIE2-F1
#
_entry.id   AF-R9WIE2-F1
#
_cell.length_a   1.000
_cell.length_b   1.000
_cell.length_c   1.000
_cell.angle_alpha   90.00
_cell.angle_beta   90.00
_cell.angle_gamma   90.00
#
_symmetry.space_group_name_H-M   'P 1'
#
loop_
_entity.id
_entity.type
_entity.pdbx_description
1 polymer ?
#
loop_
_entity_poly.entity_id
_entity_poly.type
_entity_poly.pdbx_seq_one_letter_code
_entity_poly.pdbx_strand_id
1 'polypeptide(L)'
;MIISQIYFERYWVSYKNSRLTSWGLGAVIIITYFIQEFCLFQLSLFNIGQVVFMQVVSVTMLFRDKVYKIWWALLALTPLFVNVVEYLMGILPLKDWWYWIVESIVFTTICLALTRWCKISKRISYFYAIASLGIVELVSLAITRSFSPVSIAAATLGLFVIAIFEDQRFYSPEMSI
;
A
#
# COMPACT_ATOMS: atom_id res chain seq x y z
N MET A 1 0.47 12.33 3.38
CA MET A 1 -0.31 11.56 2.38
C MET A 1 -1.39 10.71 3.04
N ILE A 2 -1.01 9.75 3.91
CA ILE A 2 -1.97 8.91 4.66
C ILE A 2 -3.00 9.75 5.46
N ILE A 3 -2.58 10.82 6.14
CA ILE A 3 -3.49 11.73 6.87
C ILE A 3 -4.59 12.33 5.97
N SER A 4 -4.26 12.67 4.71
CA SER A 4 -5.23 13.23 3.76
C SER A 4 -6.26 12.19 3.32
N GLN A 5 -5.85 10.94 3.10
CA GLN A 5 -6.78 9.84 2.77
C GLN A 5 -7.81 9.63 3.88
N ILE A 6 -7.32 9.75 5.11
CA ILE A 6 -8.11 9.57 6.32
C ILE A 6 -9.15 10.68 6.49
N TYR A 7 -8.77 11.91 6.16
CA TYR A 7 -9.69 13.04 6.15
C TYR A 7 -10.80 12.83 5.11
N PHE A 8 -10.45 12.44 3.88
CA PHE A 8 -11.42 12.18 2.83
C PHE A 8 -12.34 10.99 3.14
N GLU A 9 -11.82 9.92 3.76
CA GLU A 9 -12.65 8.81 4.25
C GLU A 9 -13.70 9.30 5.25
N ARG A 10 -13.28 10.03 6.30
CA ARG A 10 -14.21 10.54 7.32
C ARG A 10 -15.28 11.42 6.69
N TYR A 11 -14.86 12.29 5.77
CA TYR A 11 -15.78 13.16 5.06
C TYR A 11 -16.77 12.35 4.19
N TRP A 12 -16.34 11.28 3.54
CA TRP A 12 -17.26 10.37 2.85
C TRP A 12 -18.29 9.76 3.80
N VAL A 13 -17.89 9.27 4.98
CA VAL A 13 -18.82 8.70 5.96
C VAL A 13 -19.92 9.69 6.35
N SER A 14 -19.52 10.94 6.63
CA SER A 14 -20.46 12.00 7.03
C SER A 14 -21.49 12.36 5.94
N TYR A 15 -21.16 12.16 4.66
CA TYR A 15 -22.00 12.58 3.52
C TYR A 15 -22.52 11.42 2.66
N LYS A 16 -22.49 10.18 3.18
CA LYS A 16 -22.90 8.97 2.44
C LYS A 16 -24.35 8.98 1.92
N ASN A 17 -25.24 9.77 2.50
CA ASN A 17 -26.65 9.86 2.10
C ASN A 17 -26.90 10.71 0.83
N SER A 18 -25.93 11.54 0.43
CA SER A 18 -26.02 12.26 -0.85
C SER A 18 -25.34 11.46 -1.95
N ARG A 19 -26.12 10.94 -2.91
CA ARG A 19 -25.61 10.05 -3.97
C ARG A 19 -24.53 10.71 -4.83
N LEU A 20 -24.72 11.99 -5.19
CA LEU A 20 -23.77 12.73 -6.03
C LEU A 20 -22.48 13.05 -5.26
N THR A 21 -22.62 13.52 -4.02
CA THR A 21 -21.48 13.87 -3.15
C THR A 21 -20.67 12.64 -2.77
N SER A 22 -21.34 11.50 -2.50
CA SER A 22 -20.69 10.22 -2.20
C SER A 22 -19.88 9.68 -3.38
N TRP A 23 -20.38 9.82 -4.61
CA TRP A 23 -19.64 9.38 -5.80
C TRP A 23 -18.43 10.27 -6.07
N GLY A 24 -18.60 11.59 -5.97
CA GLY A 24 -17.50 12.55 -6.12
C GLY A 24 -16.39 12.32 -5.10
N LEU A 25 -16.74 12.12 -3.82
CA LEU A 25 -15.77 11.83 -2.77
C LEU A 25 -15.04 10.51 -2.99
N GLY A 26 -15.75 9.47 -3.46
CA GLY A 26 -15.11 8.21 -3.83
C GLY A 26 -14.08 8.37 -4.94
N ALA A 27 -14.39 9.15 -5.98
CA ALA A 27 -13.44 9.47 -7.04
C ALA A 27 -12.22 10.23 -6.50
N VAL A 28 -12.41 11.19 -5.59
CA VAL A 28 -11.31 11.93 -4.95
C VAL A 28 -10.39 10.99 -4.16
N ILE A 29 -10.92 10.05 -3.39
CA ILE A 29 -10.11 9.04 -2.67
C ILE A 29 -9.28 8.20 -3.64
N ILE A 30 -9.89 7.71 -4.72
CA ILE A 30 -9.20 6.87 -5.71
C ILE A 30 -8.09 7.67 -6.42
N ILE A 31 -8.39 8.89 -6.86
CA ILE A 31 -7.41 9.73 -7.58
C ILE A 31 -6.26 10.09 -6.64
N THR A 32 -6.56 10.56 -5.44
CA THR A 32 -5.51 10.90 -4.46
C THR A 32 -4.69 9.69 -4.07
N TYR A 33 -5.28 8.49 -4.05
CA TYR A 33 -4.56 7.24 -3.82
C TYR A 33 -3.54 6.96 -4.93
N PHE A 34 -3.95 7.03 -6.20
CA PHE A 34 -3.02 6.78 -7.32
C PHE A 34 -1.92 7.84 -7.42
N ILE A 35 -2.24 9.11 -7.14
CA ILE A 35 -1.22 10.17 -7.04
C ILE A 35 -0.22 9.82 -5.94
N GLN A 36 -0.69 9.26 -4.82
CA GLN A 36 0.18 8.91 -3.71
C GLN A 36 1.11 7.75 -4.03
N GLU A 37 0.57 6.67 -4.60
CA GLU A 37 1.38 5.53 -5.06
C GLU A 37 2.36 5.96 -6.16
N PHE A 38 1.97 6.86 -7.07
CA PHE A 38 2.87 7.41 -8.09
C PHE A 38 4.04 8.19 -7.47
N CYS A 39 3.78 9.03 -6.47
CA CYS A 39 4.83 9.77 -5.78
C CYS A 39 5.79 8.84 -5.03
N LEU A 40 5.26 7.80 -4.36
CA LEU A 40 6.09 6.80 -3.68
C LEU A 40 6.94 6.02 -4.68
N PHE A 41 6.35 5.63 -5.81
CA PHE A 41 7.02 4.98 -6.92
C PHE A 41 8.16 5.82 -7.48
N GLN A 42 7.93 7.11 -7.76
CA GLN A 42 8.98 8.00 -8.25
C GLN A 42 10.08 8.19 -7.20
N LEU A 43 9.72 8.35 -5.93
CA LEU A 43 10.70 8.50 -4.85
C LEU A 43 11.56 7.24 -4.68
N SER A 44 10.98 6.04 -4.76
CA SER A 44 11.74 4.80 -4.67
C SER A 44 12.60 4.58 -5.91
N LEU A 45 12.05 4.79 -7.10
CA LEU A 45 12.78 4.65 -8.35
C LEU A 45 13.96 5.63 -8.46
N PHE A 46 13.76 6.93 -8.17
CA PHE A 46 14.82 7.93 -8.31
C PHE A 46 15.88 7.86 -7.21
N ASN A 47 15.52 7.54 -5.96
CA ASN A 47 16.48 7.53 -4.85
C ASN A 47 17.14 6.16 -4.62
N ILE A 48 16.41 5.07 -4.83
CA ILE A 48 16.84 3.70 -4.52
C ILE A 48 17.19 2.94 -5.81
N GLY A 49 16.74 3.43 -6.97
CA GLY A 49 16.92 2.75 -8.26
C GLY A 49 16.04 1.52 -8.41
N GLN A 50 15.03 1.35 -7.54
CA GLN A 50 14.18 0.16 -7.45
C GLN A 50 12.76 0.54 -7.07
N VAL A 51 11.81 -0.30 -7.48
CA VAL A 51 10.39 -0.17 -7.16
C VAL A 51 10.15 -0.78 -5.79
N VAL A 52 10.02 0.07 -4.77
CA VAL A 52 9.87 -0.30 -3.36
C VAL A 52 8.78 0.56 -2.71
N PHE A 53 8.15 0.06 -1.65
CA PHE A 53 7.09 0.70 -0.86
C PHE A 53 5.74 0.77 -1.58
N MET A 54 5.53 -0.13 -2.52
CA MET A 54 4.28 -0.21 -3.26
C MET A 54 3.22 -0.83 -2.36
N GLN A 55 1.96 -0.42 -2.53
CA GLN A 55 0.82 -0.95 -1.75
C GLN A 55 0.81 -0.60 -0.26
N VAL A 56 1.84 0.09 0.26
CA VAL A 56 1.91 0.53 1.66
C VAL A 56 0.66 1.31 2.06
N VAL A 57 0.21 2.25 1.22
CA VAL A 57 -0.96 3.08 1.53
C VAL A 57 -2.21 2.22 1.65
N SER A 58 -2.45 1.33 0.68
CA SER A 58 -3.60 0.42 0.74
C SER A 58 -3.56 -0.50 1.95
N VAL A 59 -2.39 -1.01 2.33
CA VAL A 59 -2.21 -1.88 3.52
C VAL A 59 -2.53 -1.11 4.79
N THR A 60 -1.95 0.06 4.97
CA THR A 60 -2.19 0.90 6.15
C THR A 60 -3.68 1.24 6.31
N MET A 61 -4.38 1.54 5.21
CA MET A 61 -5.80 1.87 5.26
C MET A 61 -6.69 0.63 5.52
N LEU A 62 -6.31 -0.53 5.00
CA LEU A 62 -7.08 -1.78 5.10
C LEU A 62 -7.06 -2.38 6.53
N PHE A 63 -5.95 -2.22 7.27
CA PHE A 63 -5.86 -2.64 8.67
C PHE A 63 -6.41 -1.61 9.66
N ARG A 64 -6.66 -0.39 9.20
CA ARG A 64 -7.28 0.68 10.00
C ARG A 64 -8.77 0.47 10.17
N ASP A 65 -9.52 0.36 9.07
CA ASP A 65 -10.98 0.27 9.11
C ASP A 65 -11.53 -0.91 8.29
N LYS A 66 -12.25 -1.82 8.96
CA LYS A 66 -12.79 -3.05 8.34
C LYS A 66 -13.99 -2.78 7.43
N VAL A 67 -14.52 -1.55 7.44
CA VAL A 67 -15.82 -1.23 6.83
C VAL A 67 -15.71 -1.00 5.32
N TYR A 68 -14.58 -0.53 4.80
CA TYR A 68 -14.50 -0.07 3.42
C TYR A 68 -13.89 -1.11 2.47
N LYS A 69 -14.77 -1.70 1.65
CA LYS A 69 -14.38 -2.62 0.56
C LYS A 69 -13.51 -1.95 -0.51
N ILE A 70 -13.46 -0.62 -0.56
CA ILE A 70 -12.69 0.11 -1.58
C ILE A 70 -11.18 -0.16 -1.46
N TRP A 71 -10.64 -0.30 -0.25
CA TRP A 71 -9.21 -0.53 -0.05
C TRP A 71 -8.75 -1.90 -0.53
N TRP A 72 -9.63 -2.90 -0.50
CA TRP A 72 -9.38 -4.20 -1.13
C TRP A 72 -9.28 -4.08 -2.65
N ALA A 73 -10.17 -3.29 -3.25
CA ALA A 73 -10.12 -3.03 -4.69
C ALA A 73 -8.86 -2.23 -5.07
N LEU A 74 -8.50 -1.23 -4.28
CA LEU A 74 -7.29 -0.42 -4.50
C LEU A 74 -6.03 -1.25 -4.34
N LEU A 75 -5.93 -2.10 -3.32
CA LEU A 75 -4.81 -3.05 -3.11
C LEU A 75 -4.61 -3.97 -4.33
N ALA A 76 -5.71 -4.48 -4.88
CA ALA A 76 -5.67 -5.37 -6.05
C ALA A 76 -5.34 -4.62 -7.34
N LEU A 77 -5.67 -3.32 -7.43
CA LEU A 77 -5.43 -2.48 -8.60
C LEU A 77 -4.03 -1.88 -8.66
N THR A 78 -3.36 -1.69 -7.52
CA THR A 78 -2.01 -1.11 -7.43
C THR A 78 -1.01 -1.72 -8.42
N PRO A 79 -0.85 -3.05 -8.53
CA PRO A 79 0.16 -3.64 -9.40
C PRO A 79 -0.13 -3.40 -10.88
N LEU A 80 -1.40 -3.37 -11.28
CA LEU A 80 -1.79 -3.02 -12.65
C LEU A 80 -1.41 -1.58 -12.97
N PHE A 81 -1.66 -0.66 -12.03
CA PHE A 81 -1.25 0.73 -12.17
C PHE A 81 0.26 0.86 -12.33
N VAL A 82 1.04 0.14 -11.51
CA VAL A 82 2.51 0.15 -11.57
C VAL A 82 3.03 -0.38 -12.89
N ASN A 83 2.52 -1.51 -13.36
CA ASN A 83 2.88 -2.07 -14.67
C ASN A 83 2.64 -1.06 -15.80
N VAL A 84 1.52 -0.33 -15.76
CA VAL A 84 1.23 0.71 -16.75
C VAL A 84 2.23 1.86 -16.64
N VAL A 85 2.57 2.32 -15.44
CA VAL A 85 3.54 3.40 -15.22
C VAL A 85 4.96 2.99 -15.64
N GLU A 86 5.42 1.80 -15.27
CA GLU A 86 6.74 1.26 -15.69
C GLU A 86 6.85 1.15 -17.20
N TYR A 87 5.78 0.69 -17.87
CA TYR A 87 5.72 0.62 -19.32
C TYR A 87 5.80 2.01 -19.95
N LEU A 88 5.02 2.98 -19.45
CA LEU A 88 5.04 4.36 -19.93
C LEU A 88 6.40 5.04 -19.71
N MET A 89 7.12 4.68 -18.65
CA MET A 89 8.46 5.18 -18.37
C MET A 89 9.58 4.42 -19.11
N GLY A 90 9.27 3.31 -19.79
CA GLY A 90 10.24 2.52 -20.55
C GLY A 90 11.22 1.72 -19.69
N ILE A 91 10.86 1.40 -18.44
CA ILE A 91 11.77 0.79 -17.45
C ILE A 91 11.82 -0.73 -17.58
N LEU A 92 10.68 -1.39 -17.86
CA LEU A 92 10.59 -2.85 -17.91
C LEU A 92 10.09 -3.37 -19.28
N PRO A 93 10.64 -4.47 -19.80
CA PRO A 93 10.05 -5.18 -20.91
C PRO A 93 8.72 -5.83 -20.48
N LEU A 94 7.69 -5.69 -21.31
CA LEU A 94 6.34 -6.30 -21.17
C LEU A 94 6.33 -7.82 -20.91
N LYS A 95 7.48 -8.50 -20.95
CA LYS A 95 7.60 -9.94 -20.74
C LYS A 95 7.52 -10.34 -19.26
N ASP A 96 7.90 -9.45 -18.34
CA ASP A 96 8.04 -9.75 -16.91
C ASP A 96 6.86 -9.25 -16.05
N TRP A 97 5.83 -8.66 -16.68
CA TRP A 97 4.62 -8.14 -16.02
C TRP A 97 3.87 -9.16 -15.14
N TRP A 98 4.00 -10.45 -15.46
CA TRP A 98 3.30 -11.53 -14.77
C TRP A 98 3.82 -11.75 -13.34
N TYR A 99 5.09 -11.44 -13.07
CA TYR A 99 5.67 -11.54 -11.73
C TYR A 99 4.94 -10.62 -10.74
N TRP A 100 4.66 -9.38 -11.15
CA TRP A 100 3.94 -8.40 -10.34
C TRP A 100 2.50 -8.80 -10.00
N ILE A 101 1.84 -9.52 -10.91
CA ILE A 101 0.49 -10.05 -10.66
C ILE A 101 0.53 -11.18 -9.64
N VAL A 102 1.50 -12.10 -9.78
CA VAL A 102 1.69 -13.17 -8.80
C VAL A 102 2.02 -12.59 -7.42
N GLU A 103 2.91 -11.61 -7.37
CA GLU A 103 3.27 -10.88 -6.16
C GLU A 103 2.03 -10.28 -5.47
N SER A 104 1.19 -9.58 -6.24
CA SER A 104 -0.06 -9.03 -5.74
C SER A 104 -1.06 -10.06 -5.22
N ILE A 105 -1.22 -11.19 -5.93
CA ILE A 105 -2.13 -12.25 -5.53
C ILE A 105 -1.67 -12.85 -4.20
N VAL A 106 -0.36 -13.14 -4.08
CA VAL A 106 0.25 -13.64 -2.85
C VAL A 106 0.02 -12.64 -1.71
N PHE A 107 0.34 -11.37 -1.94
CA PHE A 107 0.22 -10.34 -0.92
C PHE A 107 -1.23 -10.06 -0.49
N THR A 108 -2.17 -10.02 -1.43
CA THR A 108 -3.60 -9.87 -1.16
C THR A 108 -4.13 -11.06 -0.34
N THR A 109 -3.66 -12.27 -0.63
CA THR A 109 -4.02 -13.49 0.11
C THR A 109 -3.50 -13.43 1.54
N ILE A 110 -2.26 -12.98 1.76
CA ILE A 110 -1.68 -12.77 3.09
C ILE A 110 -2.50 -11.73 3.87
N CYS A 111 -2.83 -10.59 3.26
CA CYS A 111 -3.67 -9.58 3.87
C CYS A 111 -5.07 -10.14 4.24
N LEU A 112 -5.64 -11.00 3.40
CA LEU A 112 -6.93 -11.64 3.66
C LEU A 112 -6.88 -12.63 4.82
N ALA A 113 -5.79 -13.40 4.94
CA ALA A 113 -5.57 -14.26 6.09
C ALA A 113 -5.43 -13.45 7.39
N LEU A 114 -4.59 -12.40 7.38
CA LEU A 114 -4.32 -11.55 8.54
C LEU A 114 -5.55 -10.76 9.03
N THR A 115 -6.41 -10.32 8.11
CA THR A 115 -7.63 -9.57 8.45
C THR A 115 -8.77 -10.45 9.00
N ARG A 116 -8.82 -11.73 8.57
CA ARG A 116 -9.77 -12.73 9.08
C ARG A 116 -9.30 -13.41 10.37
N TRP A 117 -8.06 -13.20 10.78
CA TRP A 117 -7.50 -13.82 11.98
C TRP A 117 -8.05 -13.19 13.25
N CYS A 118 -9.16 -13.72 13.78
CA CYS A 118 -9.87 -13.14 14.92
C CYS A 118 -9.10 -13.17 16.26
N LYS A 119 -8.02 -13.95 16.38
CA LYS A 119 -7.26 -14.12 17.63
C LYS A 119 -6.13 -13.10 17.83
N ILE A 120 -5.76 -12.37 16.78
CA ILE A 120 -4.59 -11.47 16.79
C ILE A 120 -5.09 -10.01 16.89
N SER A 121 -4.40 -9.19 17.70
CA SER A 121 -4.72 -7.77 17.77
C SER A 121 -4.44 -7.09 16.42
N LYS A 122 -5.28 -6.11 16.03
CA LYS A 122 -5.12 -5.40 14.73
C LYS A 122 -3.70 -4.87 14.53
N ARG A 123 -3.08 -4.41 15.61
CA ARG A 123 -1.71 -3.91 15.66
C ARG A 123 -0.68 -4.97 15.23
N ILE A 124 -0.78 -6.18 15.78
CA ILE A 124 0.11 -7.29 15.44
C ILE A 124 -0.15 -7.75 14.00
N SER A 125 -1.41 -7.81 13.56
CA SER A 125 -1.74 -8.15 12.17
C SER A 125 -1.19 -7.11 11.17
N TYR A 126 -1.19 -5.83 11.53
CA TYR A 126 -0.60 -4.76 10.71
C TYR A 126 0.92 -4.90 10.60
N PHE A 127 1.62 -5.15 11.72
CA PHE A 127 3.06 -5.43 11.70
C PHE A 127 3.40 -6.63 10.80
N TYR A 128 2.62 -7.71 10.88
CA TYR A 128 2.81 -8.86 9.99
C TYR A 128 2.52 -8.55 8.54
N ALA A 129 1.55 -7.67 8.24
CA ALA A 129 1.28 -7.25 6.87
C ALA A 129 2.45 -6.46 6.27
N ILE A 130 3.00 -5.49 7.01
CA ILE A 130 4.19 -4.72 6.59
C ILE A 130 5.42 -5.61 6.47
N ALA A 131 5.64 -6.52 7.42
CA ALA A 131 6.74 -7.49 7.34
C ALA A 131 6.59 -8.42 6.12
N SER A 132 5.36 -8.88 5.84
CA SER A 132 5.09 -9.72 4.67
C SER A 132 5.29 -8.98 3.35
N LEU A 133 4.96 -7.69 3.30
CA LEU A 133 5.23 -6.84 2.14
C LEU A 133 6.72 -6.79 1.86
N GLY A 134 7.53 -6.53 2.90
CA GLY A 134 8.99 -6.50 2.76
C GLY A 134 9.58 -7.85 2.34
N ILE A 135 9.09 -8.97 2.88
CA ILE A 135 9.54 -10.31 2.48
C ILE A 135 9.21 -10.57 1.01
N VAL A 136 8.00 -10.23 0.57
CA VAL A 136 7.54 -10.42 -0.80
C VAL A 136 8.37 -9.56 -1.77
N GLU A 137 8.61 -8.29 -1.45
CA GLU A 137 9.50 -7.39 -2.22
C GLU A 137 10.93 -7.96 -2.30
N LEU A 138 11.48 -8.46 -1.17
CA LEU A 138 12.81 -9.08 -1.15
C LEU A 138 12.89 -10.34 -2.03
N VAL A 139 11.83 -11.16 -2.04
CA VAL A 139 11.74 -12.37 -2.89
C VAL A 139 11.54 -12.00 -4.36
N SER A 140 10.92 -10.86 -4.66
CA SER A 140 10.80 -10.34 -6.03
C SER A 140 12.17 -9.88 -6.56
N LEU A 141 12.89 -9.07 -5.76
CA LEU A 141 14.24 -8.58 -6.05
C LEU A 141 15.28 -9.71 -6.15
N ALA A 142 15.25 -10.65 -5.19
CA ALA A 142 15.18 -12.08 -5.45
C ALA A 142 15.52 -12.60 -6.86
N ILE A 143 14.40 -12.75 -7.56
CA ILE A 143 14.23 -13.49 -8.80
C ILE A 143 14.75 -12.65 -9.97
N THR A 144 14.61 -11.33 -9.91
CA THR A 144 15.04 -10.38 -10.95
C THR A 144 16.55 -10.11 -10.94
N ARG A 145 17.31 -10.68 -9.99
CA ARG A 145 18.76 -10.47 -9.80
C ARG A 145 19.17 -9.00 -9.62
N SER A 146 18.23 -8.12 -9.28
CA SER A 146 18.50 -6.71 -8.99
C SER A 146 18.89 -6.52 -7.52
N PHE A 147 19.92 -7.24 -7.06
CA PHE A 147 20.38 -7.18 -5.66
C PHE A 147 21.43 -6.10 -5.45
N SER A 148 21.07 -5.05 -4.73
CA SER A 148 22.03 -4.18 -4.04
C SER A 148 21.76 -4.22 -2.54
N PRO A 149 22.76 -4.52 -1.69
CA PRO A 149 22.62 -4.48 -0.24
C PRO A 149 22.10 -3.13 0.27
N VAL A 150 22.43 -2.04 -0.44
CA VAL A 150 21.97 -0.68 -0.13
C VAL A 150 20.46 -0.54 -0.34
N SER A 151 19.93 -1.08 -1.44
CA SER A 151 18.50 -1.02 -1.74
C SER A 151 17.67 -1.85 -0.75
N ILE A 152 18.19 -3.01 -0.34
CA ILE A 152 17.58 -3.83 0.71
C ILE A 152 17.54 -3.09 2.04
N ALA A 153 18.67 -2.53 2.47
CA ALA A 153 18.74 -1.78 3.72
C ALA A 153 17.78 -0.58 3.71
N ALA A 154 17.72 0.17 2.61
CA ALA A 154 16.80 1.31 2.46
C ALA A 154 15.32 0.87 2.50
N ALA A 155 14.95 -0.19 1.77
CA ALA A 155 13.61 -0.77 1.77
C ALA A 155 13.19 -1.21 3.18
N THR A 156 14.07 -1.97 3.84
CA THR A 156 13.79 -2.54 5.17
C THR A 156 13.67 -1.45 6.22
N LEU A 157 14.55 -0.44 6.19
CA LEU A 157 14.49 0.73 7.08
C LEU A 157 13.23 1.55 6.85
N GLY A 158 12.84 1.80 5.60
CA GLY A 158 11.61 2.54 5.31
C GLY A 158 10.37 1.81 5.83
N LEU A 159 10.28 0.49 5.64
CA LEU A 159 9.18 -0.33 6.18
C LEU A 159 9.16 -0.31 7.71
N PHE A 160 10.33 -0.33 8.35
CA PHE A 160 10.46 -0.20 9.81
C PHE A 160 9.99 1.16 10.31
N VAL A 161 10.38 2.24 9.63
CA VAL A 161 9.96 3.61 9.96
C VAL A 161 8.44 3.73 9.82
N ILE A 162 7.86 3.23 8.74
CA ILE A 162 6.40 3.21 8.53
C ILE A 162 5.71 2.43 9.65
N ALA A 163 6.25 1.27 10.02
CA ALA A 163 5.68 0.45 11.10
C ALA A 163 5.74 1.18 12.45
N ILE A 164 6.84 1.85 12.78
CA ILE A 164 7.00 2.62 14.03
C ILE A 164 6.05 3.82 14.07
N PHE A 165 5.93 4.58 12.99
CA PHE A 165 5.03 5.74 12.96
C PHE A 165 3.56 5.34 13.08
N GLU A 166 3.14 4.27 12.41
CA GLU A 166 1.80 3.74 12.57
C GLU A 166 1.59 3.07 13.94
N ASP A 167 2.64 2.49 14.54
CA ASP A 167 2.59 1.97 15.91
C ASP A 167 2.29 3.06 16.93
N GLN A 168 2.98 4.19 16.86
CA GLN A 168 2.75 5.33 17.74
C GLN A 168 1.34 5.90 17.62
N ARG A 169 0.74 5.77 16.44
CA ARG A 169 -0.63 6.22 16.20
C ARG A 169 -1.68 5.40 16.96
N PHE A 170 -1.41 4.14 17.26
CA PHE A 170 -2.28 3.32 18.11
C PHE A 170 -2.22 3.73 19.59
N TYR A 171 -1.15 4.41 20.02
CA TYR A 171 -0.96 4.88 21.40
C TYR A 171 -1.46 6.30 21.67
N SER A 172 -1.71 7.09 20.63
CA SER A 172 -2.14 8.48 20.76
C SER A 172 -3.59 8.64 20.28
N PRO A 173 -4.60 8.44 21.17
CA PRO A 173 -6.02 8.57 20.80
C PRO A 173 -6.37 9.98 20.32
N GLU A 174 -5.58 11.00 20.66
CA GLU A 174 -5.76 12.38 20.18
C GLU A 174 -5.29 12.59 18.72
N MET A 175 -4.52 11.67 18.14
CA MET A 175 -4.21 11.65 16.69
C MET A 175 -5.13 10.70 15.90
N SER A 176 -6.16 10.18 16.57
CA SER A 176 -7.37 9.63 15.95
C SER A 176 -8.42 10.71 15.65
N ILE A 177 -7.99 11.98 15.56
CA ILE A 177 -8.77 13.12 15.04
C ILE A 177 -8.67 13.17 13.50
#